data_AF-A0A960BRI7-F1
#
_entry.id   AF-A0A960BRI7-F1
#
_cell.length_a   1.000
_cell.length_b   1.000
_cell.length_c   1.000
_cell.angle_alpha   90.00
_cell.angle_beta   90.00
_cell.angle_gamma   90.00
#
_symmetry.space_group_name_H-M   'P 1'
#
loop_
_entity.id
_entity.type
_entity.pdbx_description
1 polymer ?
#
loop_
_entity_poly.entity_id
_entity_poly.type
_entity_poly.pdbx_seq_one_letter_code
_entity_poly.pdbx_strand_id
1 'polypeptide(L)'
;MLWVFLLLALVLIVAFALVLAGRLPAVPQPTRERYIARLPERPSAGDVDQLRLPVVFRGYRMDDVDSALTTLRNRIAELEAGSVAGPAESPESG
;
A
#
# COMPACT_ATOMS: atom_id res chain seq x y z
N MET A 1 -13.81 -42.74 25.43
CA MET A 1 -12.68 -41.78 25.38
C MET A 1 -12.09 -41.69 23.98
N LEU A 2 -11.52 -42.76 23.41
CA LEU A 2 -10.94 -42.77 22.05
C LEU A 2 -11.93 -42.36 20.94
N TRP A 3 -13.17 -42.83 21.01
CA TRP A 3 -14.21 -42.47 20.05
C TRP A 3 -14.51 -40.97 19.97
N VAL A 4 -14.41 -40.25 21.09
CA VAL A 4 -14.62 -38.80 21.13
C VAL A 4 -13.49 -38.07 20.39
N PHE A 5 -12.25 -38.51 20.57
CA PHE A 5 -11.10 -37.98 19.83
C PHE A 5 -11.19 -38.27 18.34
N LEU A 6 -11.67 -39.45 17.96
CA LEU A 6 -11.85 -39.83 16.56
C LEU A 6 -12.93 -38.97 15.89
N LEU A 7 -14.02 -38.69 16.61
CA LEU A 7 -15.08 -37.79 16.17
C LEU A 7 -14.57 -36.34 16.05
N LEU A 8 -13.80 -35.86 17.03
CA LEU A 8 -13.20 -34.52 17.00
C LEU A 8 -12.19 -34.37 15.86
N ALA A 9 -11.34 -35.37 15.63
CA ALA A 9 -10.39 -35.39 14.53
C ALA A 9 -11.11 -35.37 13.17
N LEU A 10 -12.20 -36.15 13.03
CA LEU A 10 -13.01 -36.14 11.82
C LEU A 10 -13.62 -34.74 11.57
N VAL A 11 -14.16 -34.09 12.60
CA VAL A 11 -14.70 -32.73 12.50
C VAL A 11 -13.62 -31.74 12.06
N LEU A 12 -12.41 -31.81 12.64
CA LEU A 12 -11.29 -30.96 12.27
C LEU A 12 -10.85 -31.17 10.82
N ILE A 13 -10.76 -32.42 10.36
CA ILE A 13 -10.39 -32.75 8.98
C ILE A 13 -11.44 -32.20 8.00
N VAL A 14 -12.73 -32.36 8.30
CA VAL A 14 -13.82 -31.83 7.47
C VAL A 14 -13.79 -30.30 7.43
N ALA A 15 -13.58 -29.65 8.58
CA ALA A 15 -13.44 -28.20 8.65
C ALA A 15 -12.24 -27.71 7.82
N PHE A 16 -11.09 -28.38 7.94
CA PHE A 16 -9.89 -28.04 7.18
C PHE A 16 -10.06 -28.27 5.67
N ALA A 17 -10.71 -29.36 5.28
CA ALA A 17 -11.05 -29.64 3.89
C ALA A 17 -12.00 -28.58 3.31
N LEU A 18 -12.98 -28.10 4.08
CA LEU A 18 -13.88 -27.01 3.68
C LEU A 18 -13.14 -25.67 3.50
N VAL A 19 -12.16 -25.39 4.36
CA VAL A 19 -11.26 -24.23 4.23
C VAL A 19 -10.43 -24.34 2.94
N LEU A 20 -9.78 -25.48 2.70
CA LEU A 20 -8.98 -25.72 1.50
C LEU A 20 -9.81 -25.71 0.21
N ALA A 21 -11.02 -26.25 0.26
CA ALA A 21 -11.94 -26.27 -0.87
C ALA A 21 -12.54 -24.88 -1.20
N GLY A 22 -12.28 -23.85 -0.38
CA GLY A 22 -12.83 -22.51 -0.58
C GLY A 22 -14.35 -22.45 -0.48
N ARG A 23 -14.97 -23.44 0.19
CA ARG A 23 -16.43 -23.62 0.28
C ARG A 23 -17.03 -22.91 1.51
N LEU A 24 -16.20 -22.34 2.38
CA LEU A 24 -16.66 -21.39 3.38
C LEU A 24 -17.19 -20.14 2.64
N PRO A 25 -18.33 -19.56 3.07
CA PRO A 25 -18.84 -18.32 2.48
C PRO A 25 -17.67 -17.35 2.46
N ALA A 26 -17.35 -16.85 1.27
CA ALA A 26 -16.27 -15.92 1.08
C ALA A 26 -16.49 -14.79 2.09
N VAL A 27 -15.71 -14.79 3.18
CA VAL A 27 -15.46 -13.59 3.96
C VAL A 27 -15.19 -12.54 2.89
N PRO A 28 -15.95 -11.43 2.83
CA PRO A 28 -15.81 -10.44 1.78
C PRO A 28 -14.32 -10.22 1.65
N GLN A 29 -13.75 -10.70 0.53
CA GLN A 29 -12.32 -10.67 0.32
C GLN A 29 -12.00 -9.21 0.58
N PRO A 30 -11.18 -8.85 1.59
CA PRO A 30 -10.75 -7.48 1.72
C PRO A 30 -10.17 -7.21 0.35
N THR A 31 -10.88 -6.39 -0.42
CA THR A 31 -10.48 -6.00 -1.76
C THR A 31 -9.02 -5.71 -1.56
N ARG A 32 -8.13 -6.50 -2.19
CA ARG A 32 -6.75 -6.09 -2.28
C ARG A 32 -6.89 -4.72 -2.90
N GLU A 33 -6.83 -3.69 -2.07
CA GLU A 33 -6.60 -2.31 -2.43
C GLU A 33 -5.19 -2.40 -2.99
N ARG A 34 -5.10 -2.95 -4.20
CA ARG A 34 -4.08 -2.62 -5.15
C ARG A 34 -4.14 -1.12 -5.13
N TYR A 35 -3.08 -0.54 -4.63
CA TYR A 35 -2.87 0.88 -4.58
C TYR A 35 -3.15 1.44 -5.98
N ILE A 36 -4.36 1.94 -6.20
CA ILE A 36 -4.76 2.78 -7.34
C ILE A 36 -5.02 4.18 -6.80
N ALA A 37 -4.18 4.68 -5.88
CA ALA A 37 -4.05 6.13 -5.80
C ALA A 37 -3.22 6.52 -7.03
N ARG A 38 -3.94 6.80 -8.11
CA ARG A 38 -3.39 7.35 -9.33
C ARG A 38 -2.80 8.70 -8.94
N LEU A 39 -1.48 8.77 -8.84
CA LEU A 39 -0.81 10.04 -8.59
C LEU A 39 -1.28 11.05 -9.66
N PRO A 40 -1.52 12.31 -9.28
CA PRO A 40 -1.83 13.35 -10.25
C PRO A 40 -0.67 13.49 -11.23
N GLU A 41 -0.96 14.04 -12.41
CA GLU A 41 0.00 14.17 -13.52
C GLU A 41 1.24 15.02 -13.14
N ARG A 42 1.08 15.88 -12.12
CA ARG A 42 2.18 16.49 -11.36
C ARG A 42 2.00 16.18 -9.87
N PRO A 43 2.76 15.24 -9.31
CA PRO A 43 2.71 14.92 -7.88
C PRO A 43 3.40 16.00 -7.05
N SER A 44 2.80 16.31 -5.91
CA SER A 44 3.33 17.23 -4.90
C SER A 44 3.99 16.51 -3.73
N ALA A 45 4.72 17.26 -2.89
CA ALA A 45 5.31 16.67 -1.68
C ALA A 45 4.25 16.06 -0.75
N GLY A 46 3.05 16.65 -0.67
CA GLY A 46 1.95 16.15 0.16
C GLY A 46 1.32 14.84 -0.35
N ASP A 47 1.43 14.56 -1.65
CA ASP A 47 0.91 13.32 -2.24
C ASP A 47 1.74 12.10 -1.82
N VAL A 48 3.02 12.29 -1.52
CA VAL A 48 3.91 11.23 -1.01
C VAL A 48 3.49 10.78 0.39
N ASP A 49 3.01 11.70 1.24
CA ASP A 49 2.56 11.39 2.61
C ASP A 49 1.24 10.59 2.64
N GLN A 50 0.42 10.75 1.59
CA GLN A 50 -0.85 10.04 1.45
C GLN A 50 -0.71 8.67 0.76
N LEU A 51 0.49 8.29 0.32
CA LEU A 51 0.77 6.99 -0.26
C LEU A 51 0.50 5.86 0.77
N ARG A 52 -0.19 4.81 0.35
CA ARG A 52 -0.53 3.64 1.18
C ARG A 52 -0.13 2.36 0.46
N LEU A 53 1.12 1.95 0.66
CA LEU A 53 1.67 0.78 -0.01
C LEU A 53 1.22 -0.52 0.69
N PRO A 54 0.70 -1.52 -0.05
CA PRO A 54 0.28 -2.78 0.53
C PRO A 54 1.48 -3.63 0.98
N VAL A 55 1.37 -4.25 2.14
CA VAL A 55 2.40 -5.17 2.68
C VAL A 55 2.25 -6.54 2.02
N VAL A 56 3.38 -7.10 1.54
CA VAL A 56 3.42 -8.40 0.86
C VAL A 56 4.42 -9.34 1.52
N PHE A 57 4.17 -10.65 1.45
CA PHE A 57 4.98 -11.71 2.09
C PHE A 57 6.47 -11.69 1.68
N ARG A 58 6.76 -11.19 0.46
CA ARG A 58 8.10 -10.80 0.02
C ARG A 58 8.04 -9.37 -0.49
N GLY A 59 8.49 -8.42 0.31
CA GLY A 59 8.58 -7.01 -0.03
C GLY A 59 9.92 -6.42 0.40
N TYR A 60 10.17 -5.19 -0.02
CA TYR A 60 11.22 -4.36 0.56
C TYR A 60 10.92 -4.11 2.05
N ARG A 61 11.96 -3.84 2.84
CA ARG A 61 11.78 -3.47 4.25
C ARG A 61 11.04 -2.13 4.32
N MET A 62 10.07 -2.03 5.21
CA MET A 62 9.26 -0.83 5.39
C MET A 62 10.15 0.39 5.72
N ASP A 63 11.10 0.22 6.64
CA ASP A 63 12.01 1.30 7.05
C ASP A 63 12.88 1.85 5.90
N ASP A 64 13.36 0.97 5.03
CA ASP A 64 14.17 1.36 3.86
C ASP A 64 13.32 2.15 2.84
N VAL A 65 12.08 1.70 2.61
CA VAL A 65 11.13 2.37 1.72
C VAL A 65 10.71 3.73 2.31
N ASP A 66 10.39 3.79 3.60
CA ASP A 66 9.95 5.02 4.28
C ASP A 66 11.07 6.08 4.30
N SER A 67 12.32 5.64 4.49
CA SER A 67 13.50 6.52 4.43
C SER A 67 13.71 7.09 3.02
N ALA A 68 13.55 6.25 1.99
CA ALA A 68 13.64 6.68 0.60
C ALA A 68 12.51 7.65 0.23
N LEU A 69 11.27 7.37 0.63
CA LEU A 69 10.11 8.24 0.40
C LEU A 69 10.25 9.59 1.10
N THR A 70 10.76 9.61 2.33
CA THR A 70 11.03 10.85 3.08
C THR A 70 12.05 11.72 2.35
N THR A 71 13.09 11.11 1.81
CA THR A 71 14.12 11.82 1.02
C THR A 71 13.53 12.41 -0.25
N LEU A 72 12.71 11.63 -0.96
CA LEU A 72 12.05 12.07 -2.19
C LEU A 72 11.05 13.21 -1.93
N ARG A 73 10.24 13.10 -0.87
CA ARG A 73 9.31 14.15 -0.42
C ARG A 73 10.03 15.48 -0.20
N ASN A 74 11.15 15.46 0.53
CA ASN A 74 11.93 16.66 0.80
C ASN A 74 12.47 17.29 -0.50
N ARG A 75 12.92 16.45 -1.44
CA ARG A 75 13.41 16.93 -2.74
C ARG A 75 12.29 17.54 -3.59
N ILE A 76 11.09 16.98 -3.57
CA ILE A 76 9.93 17.54 -4.27
C ILE A 76 9.57 18.90 -3.66
N ALA A 77 9.52 19.00 -2.33
CA ALA A 77 9.22 20.26 -1.65
C ALA A 77 10.23 21.38 -2.00
N GLU A 78 11.52 21.04 -2.13
CA GLU A 78 12.56 21.96 -2.57
C GLU A 78 12.34 22.44 -4.02
N LEU A 79 11.98 21.53 -4.93
CA LEU A 79 11.68 21.87 -6.33
C LEU A 79 10.41 22.71 -6.47
N GLU A 80 9.37 22.39 -5.69
CA GLU A 80 8.14 23.18 -5.65
C GLU A 80 8.42 24.60 -5.18
N ALA A 81 9.19 24.78 -4.11
CA ALA A 81 9.60 26.09 -3.62
C ALA A 81 10.40 26.90 -4.67
N GLY A 82 11.28 26.24 -5.43
CA GLY A 82 12.02 26.88 -6.53
C GLY A 82 11.16 27.22 -7.75
N SER A 83 10.17 26.37 -8.08
CA SER A 83 9.29 26.58 -9.22
C SER A 83 8.26 27.71 -9.02
N VAL A 84 7.81 27.94 -7.78
CA VAL A 84 6.91 29.05 -7.44
C VAL A 84 7.62 30.41 -7.55
N ALA A 85 8.95 30.43 -7.53
CA ALA A 85 9.77 31.63 -7.60
C ALA A 85 10.12 32.10 -9.05
N GLY A 86 9.72 31.39 -10.11
CA GLY A 86 9.85 31.85 -11.50
C GLY A 86 8.48 31.91 -12.19
N PRO A 87 8.06 33.03 -12.82
CA PRO A 87 8.85 33.97 -13.63
C PRO A 87 8.61 35.44 -13.25
N ALA A 88 9.58 36.08 -12.60
CA ALA A 88 9.50 37.51 -12.27
C ALA A 88 10.65 38.33 -12.85
N GLU A 89 11.26 37.92 -13.98
CA GLU A 89 12.26 38.76 -14.65
C GLU A 89 12.12 38.65 -16.17
N SER A 90 11.21 39.45 -16.71
CA SER A 90 11.32 39.95 -18.08
C SER A 90 10.97 41.43 -18.06
N PRO A 91 11.93 42.33 -17.81
CA PRO A 91 11.84 43.67 -18.33
C PRO A 91 12.40 43.66 -19.76
N GLU A 92 11.59 43.23 -20.72
CA GLU A 92 11.69 43.79 -22.07
C GLU A 92 10.90 45.10 -22.05
N SER A 93 11.56 46.22 -22.35
CA SER A 93 11.09 47.40 -23.10
C SER A 93 11.65 48.72 -22.55
N GLY A 94 12.41 49.44 -23.38
CA GLY A 94 12.81 50.84 -23.16
C GLY A 94 14.20 51.17 -23.68
#